data_AF-A0A131YEI3-F1
#
_entry.id   AF-A0A131YEI3-F1
#
_cell.length_a   1.000
_cell.length_b   1.000
_cell.length_c   1.000
_cell.angle_alpha   90.00
_cell.angle_beta   90.00
_cell.angle_gamma   90.00
#
_symmetry.space_group_name_H-M   'P 1'
#
loop_
_entity.id
_entity.type
_entity.pdbx_description
1 polymer ?
#
loop_
_entity_poly.entity_id
_entity_poly.type
_entity_poly.pdbx_seq_one_letter_code
_entity_poly.pdbx_strand_id
1 'polypeptide(L)'
;MEILMTPDYYVIVDGEETLWCSRIDGKLEPRKRSELHQLTDPVCLGTVYGIIGKFQPHPDSDQRLVLIRQTSLIGSLPGNHQVFKVNKVVLVPLSVHEAPELEMEPKNDFFKTA
;
A
#
# COMPACT_ATOMS: atom_id res chain seq x y z
N MET A 1 -2.50 3.11 -6.62
CA MET A 1 -1.19 2.46 -6.40
C MET A 1 -1.41 0.99 -6.17
N GLU A 2 -0.50 0.13 -6.62
CA GLU A 2 -0.55 -1.32 -6.34
C GLU A 2 0.32 -1.63 -5.13
N ILE A 3 -0.04 -2.65 -4.35
CA ILE A 3 0.79 -3.16 -3.27
C ILE A 3 1.16 -4.61 -3.55
N LEU A 4 2.46 -4.88 -3.60
CA LEU A 4 3.05 -6.21 -3.69
C LEU A 4 3.58 -6.60 -2.31
N MET A 5 3.63 -7.90 -2.04
CA MET A 5 4.27 -8.46 -0.86
C MET A 5 5.24 -9.55 -1.26
N THR A 6 6.43 -9.51 -0.69
CA THR A 6 7.38 -10.61 -0.64
C THR A 6 7.54 -11.06 0.82
N PRO A 7 8.32 -12.11 1.10
CA PRO A 7 8.66 -12.47 2.48
C PRO A 7 9.22 -11.29 3.30
N ASP A 8 10.01 -10.42 2.68
CA ASP A 8 10.76 -9.37 3.38
C ASP A 8 10.18 -7.96 3.21
N TYR A 9 9.36 -7.71 2.18
CA TYR A 9 8.90 -6.35 1.85
C TYR A 9 7.42 -6.28 1.51
N TYR A 10 6.79 -5.18 1.89
CA TYR A 10 5.68 -4.61 1.13
C TYR A 10 6.25 -3.62 0.12
N VAL A 11 5.84 -3.69 -1.14
CA VAL A 11 6.29 -2.78 -2.19
C VAL A 11 5.09 -2.06 -2.77
N ILE A 12 5.03 -0.75 -2.56
CA ILE A 12 3.98 0.10 -3.13
C ILE A 12 4.48 0.63 -4.46
N VAL A 13 3.72 0.40 -5.52
CA VAL A 13 4.05 0.78 -6.89
C VAL A 13 3.11 1.90 -7.35
N ASP A 14 3.70 3.02 -7.76
CA ASP A 14 2.98 4.18 -8.31
C ASP A 14 3.68 4.69 -9.58
N GLY A 15 3.14 4.33 -10.75
CA GLY A 15 3.79 4.62 -12.02
C GLY A 15 5.21 4.04 -12.07
N GLU A 16 6.21 4.89 -12.29
CA GLU A 16 7.64 4.52 -12.37
C GLU A 16 8.39 4.57 -11.03
N GLU A 17 7.71 4.97 -9.96
CA GLU A 17 8.29 5.03 -8.62
C GLU A 17 7.75 3.89 -7.76
N THR A 18 8.58 3.46 -6.81
CA THR A 18 8.20 2.43 -5.84
C THR A 18 8.65 2.83 -4.45
N LEU A 19 7.89 2.42 -3.43
CA LEU A 19 8.27 2.55 -2.03
C LEU A 19 8.34 1.17 -1.40
N TRP A 20 9.54 0.77 -0.98
CA TRP A 20 9.81 -0.51 -0.37
C TRP A 20 9.73 -0.34 1.14
N CYS A 21 8.84 -1.09 1.77
CA CYS A 21 8.65 -1.13 3.22
C CYS A 21 9.08 -2.49 3.74
N SER A 22 10.19 -2.53 4.49
CA SER A 22 10.69 -3.75 5.13
C SER A 22 9.68 -4.26 6.14
N ARG A 23 9.33 -5.55 6.05
CA ARG A 23 8.48 -6.29 7.00
C ARG A 23 9.24 -6.70 8.26
N ILE A 24 10.52 -6.35 8.39
CA ILE A 24 11.37 -6.70 9.53
C ILE A 24 11.42 -5.54 10.53
N ASP A 25 11.68 -4.33 10.03
CA ASP A 25 11.93 -3.12 10.84
C ASP A 25 11.09 -1.91 10.42
N GLY A 26 10.23 -2.08 9.40
CA GLY A 26 9.42 -1.00 8.86
C GLY A 26 10.23 0.10 8.16
N LYS A 27 11.48 -0.13 7.77
CA LYS A 27 12.24 0.86 7.01
C LYS A 27 11.58 1.13 5.66
N LEU A 28 11.51 2.41 5.29
CA LEU A 28 10.96 2.86 4.01
C LEU A 28 12.08 3.32 3.08
N GLU A 29 12.10 2.79 1.85
CA GLU A 29 13.12 3.10 0.85
C GLU A 29 12.46 3.40 -0.51
N PRO A 30 12.60 4.62 -1.05
CA PRO A 30 12.16 4.91 -2.41
C PRO A 30 13.11 4.25 -3.42
N ARG A 31 12.56 3.61 -4.44
CA ARG A 31 13.30 2.91 -5.50
C ARG A 31 12.60 3.06 -6.85
N LYS A 32 13.28 2.76 -7.95
CA LYS A 32 12.68 2.77 -9.29
C LYS A 32 11.89 1.51 -9.57
N ARG A 33 10.82 1.62 -10.38
CA ARG A 33 10.05 0.47 -10.87
C ARG A 33 10.92 -0.55 -11.61
N SER A 34 11.98 -0.08 -12.29
CA SER A 34 12.94 -0.96 -12.95
C SER A 34 13.61 -1.94 -12.00
N GLU A 35 13.66 -1.70 -10.69
CA GLU A 35 14.27 -2.57 -9.68
C GLU A 35 13.34 -3.71 -9.21
N LEU A 36 12.08 -3.74 -9.65
CA LEU A 36 11.12 -4.79 -9.27
C LEU A 36 11.56 -6.21 -9.68
N HIS A 37 12.46 -6.36 -10.65
CA HIS A 37 13.03 -7.65 -11.04
C HIS A 37 13.86 -8.31 -9.92
N GLN A 38 14.23 -7.57 -8.87
CA GLN A 38 14.94 -8.08 -7.71
C GLN A 38 14.01 -8.76 -6.70
N LEU A 39 12.67 -8.65 -6.88
CA LEU A 39 11.71 -9.26 -5.97
C LEU A 39 11.66 -10.78 -6.17
N THR A 40 11.70 -11.50 -5.05
CA THR A 40 11.51 -12.95 -5.00
C THR A 40 10.07 -13.24 -4.59
N ASP A 41 9.37 -14.01 -5.43
CA ASP A 41 8.00 -14.49 -5.20
C ASP A 41 6.99 -13.39 -4.78
N PRO A 42 6.84 -12.30 -5.56
CA PRO A 42 5.93 -11.22 -5.20
C PRO A 42 4.46 -11.63 -5.40
N VAL A 43 3.66 -11.46 -4.34
CA VAL A 43 2.20 -11.59 -4.38
C VAL A 43 1.57 -10.20 -4.48
N CYS A 44 0.73 -9.97 -5.48
CA CYS A 44 -0.07 -8.74 -5.55
C CYS A 44 -1.20 -8.81 -4.53
N LEU A 45 -1.18 -7.90 -3.56
CA LEU A 45 -2.21 -7.84 -2.52
C LEU A 45 -3.42 -7.02 -2.98
N GLY A 46 -3.25 -6.09 -3.93
CA GLY A 46 -4.33 -5.29 -4.50
C GLY A 46 -3.95 -3.81 -4.69
N THR A 47 -4.96 -2.93 -4.71
CA THR A 47 -4.76 -1.48 -4.90
C THR A 47 -5.08 -0.66 -3.66
N VAL A 48 -4.22 0.30 -3.33
CA VAL A 48 -4.43 1.27 -2.26
C VAL A 48 -4.49 2.69 -2.81
N TYR A 49 -5.18 3.56 -2.09
CA TYR A 49 -5.31 4.99 -2.40
C TYR A 49 -4.21 5.84 -1.77
N GLY A 50 -3.49 5.30 -0.77
CA GLY A 50 -2.56 6.08 0.03
C GLY A 50 -1.85 5.23 1.07
N ILE A 51 -0.72 5.75 1.55
CA ILE A 51 0.00 5.25 2.72
C ILE A 51 -0.10 6.33 3.79
N ILE A 52 -0.56 5.97 4.98
CA ILE A 52 -0.59 6.91 6.12
C ILE A 52 0.76 6.89 6.84
N GLY A 53 1.34 5.70 7.02
CA GLY A 53 2.63 5.53 7.66
C GLY A 53 2.67 4.27 8.53
N LYS A 54 3.52 4.29 9.56
CA LYS A 54 3.64 3.21 10.54
C LYS A 54 2.85 3.53 11.79
N PHE A 55 2.27 2.51 12.40
CA PHE A 55 1.52 2.63 13.63
C PHE A 55 1.96 1.55 14.62
N GLN A 56 2.20 1.98 15.85
CA GLN A 56 2.55 1.13 16.97
C GLN A 56 1.91 1.75 18.22
N PRO A 57 0.83 1.16 18.77
CA PRO A 57 0.07 1.77 19.87
C PRO A 57 0.83 1.75 21.19
N HIS A 58 1.69 0.76 21.40
CA HIS A 58 2.55 0.61 22.58
C HIS A 58 3.91 0.05 22.16
N PRO A 59 5.04 0.40 22.81
CA PRO A 59 6.37 -0.12 22.47
C PRO A 59 6.48 -1.65 22.41
N ASP A 60 5.67 -2.36 23.19
CA ASP A 60 5.62 -3.84 23.22
C ASP A 60 4.62 -4.44 22.22
N SER A 61 3.85 -3.61 21.51
CA SER A 61 2.96 -4.07 20.45
C SER A 61 3.69 -4.17 19.12
N ASP A 62 3.25 -5.08 18.28
CA ASP A 62 3.79 -5.22 16.94
C ASP A 62 3.53 -3.96 16.08
N GLN A 63 4.50 -3.63 15.22
CA GLN A 63 4.35 -2.53 14.28
C GLN A 63 3.42 -2.92 13.13
N ARG A 64 2.67 -1.92 12.63
CA ARG A 64 1.75 -2.06 11.51
C ARG A 64 2.00 -0.97 10.47
N LEU A 65 1.92 -1.32 9.19
CA LEU A 65 1.84 -0.36 8.10
C LEU A 65 0.38 -0.02 7.84
N VAL A 66 0.06 1.26 7.81
CA VAL A 66 -1.32 1.76 7.66
C VAL A 66 -1.54 2.24 6.24
N LEU A 67 -2.51 1.63 5.57
CA LEU A 67 -2.83 1.86 4.17
C LEU A 67 -4.26 2.37 4.02
N ILE A 68 -4.49 3.26 3.05
CA ILE A 68 -5.82 3.77 2.72
C ILE A 68 -6.45 2.81 1.72
N ARG A 69 -7.46 2.06 2.19
CA ARG A 69 -8.17 1.06 1.39
C ARG A 69 -9.35 1.65 0.63
N GLN A 70 -10.04 2.63 1.20
CA GLN A 70 -11.25 3.20 0.59
C GLN A 70 -11.34 4.69 0.84
N THR A 71 -11.68 5.43 -0.22
CA THR A 71 -11.91 6.88 -0.18
C THR A 71 -13.25 7.25 -0.84
N SER A 72 -13.73 8.47 -0.58
CA SER A 72 -14.82 9.08 -1.34
C SER A 72 -14.46 10.53 -1.66
N LEU A 73 -14.72 10.95 -2.89
CA LEU A 73 -14.62 12.36 -3.28
C LEU A 73 -15.70 13.15 -2.53
N ILE A 74 -15.30 14.17 -1.78
CA ILE A 74 -16.21 15.03 -1.00
C ILE A 74 -16.28 16.46 -1.51
N GLY A 75 -15.42 16.83 -2.46
CA GLY A 75 -15.44 18.16 -3.04
C GLY A 75 -14.24 18.43 -3.93
N SER A 76 -14.19 19.66 -4.45
CA SER A 76 -13.10 20.18 -5.25
C SER A 76 -12.79 21.60 -4.81
N LEU A 77 -11.52 21.91 -4.61
CA LEU A 77 -11.04 23.26 -4.35
C LEU A 77 -10.70 23.96 -5.68
N PRO A 78 -10.61 25.31 -5.71
CA PRO A 78 -10.16 26.05 -6.89
C PRO A 78 -8.85 25.48 -7.44
N GLY A 79 -8.75 25.42 -8.77
CA GLY A 79 -7.64 24.74 -9.46
C GLY A 79 -7.84 23.23 -9.68
N ASN A 80 -9.07 22.73 -9.54
CA ASN A 80 -9.42 21.32 -9.73
C ASN A 80 -8.71 20.36 -8.77
N HIS A 81 -8.41 20.83 -7.56
CA HIS A 81 -7.83 19.99 -6.52
C HIS A 81 -8.95 19.19 -5.86
N GLN A 82 -9.00 17.89 -6.14
CA GLN A 82 -9.98 16.99 -5.57
C GLN A 82 -9.70 16.73 -4.08
N VAL A 83 -10.74 16.77 -3.26
CA VAL A 83 -10.66 16.50 -1.82
C VAL A 83 -11.35 15.18 -1.52
N PHE A 84 -10.62 14.27 -0.89
CA PHE A 84 -11.10 12.92 -0.57
C PHE A 84 -11.24 12.73 0.94
N LYS A 85 -12.34 12.10 1.36
CA LYS A 85 -12.49 11.52 2.69
C LYS A 85 -11.90 10.11 2.69
N VAL A 86 -11.10 9.80 3.71
CA VAL A 86 -10.70 8.41 4.01
C VAL A 86 -11.86 7.71 4.70
N ASN A 87 -12.39 6.66 4.07
CA ASN A 87 -13.50 5.88 4.61
C ASN A 87 -13.01 4.65 5.38
N LYS A 88 -11.98 3.98 4.86
CA LYS A 88 -11.41 2.78 5.47
C LYS A 88 -9.90 2.78 5.33
N VAL A 89 -9.25 2.38 6.41
CA VAL A 89 -7.82 2.03 6.44
C VAL A 89 -7.67 0.54 6.74
N VAL A 90 -6.54 -0.01 6.36
CA VAL A 90 -6.13 -1.36 6.75
C VAL A 90 -4.75 -1.31 7.38
N LEU A 91 -4.56 -2.12 8.41
CA LEU A 91 -3.29 -2.27 9.12
C LEU A 91 -2.69 -3.61 8.70
N VAL A 92 -1.53 -3.59 8.06
CA VAL A 92 -0.83 -4.82 7.67
C VAL A 92 0.37 -5.02 8.60
N PRO A 93 0.67 -6.27 9.02
CA PRO A 93 1.76 -6.56 9.94
C PRO A 93 3.12 -6.26 9.32
N LEU A 94 3.93 -5.48 10.02
CA LEU A 94 5.37 -5.37 9.77
C LEU A 94 6.08 -6.51 10.50
N SER A 95 5.77 -7.73 10.06
CA SER A 95 6.35 -8.97 10.56
C SER A 95 6.48 -9.96 9.40
N VAL A 96 7.57 -10.75 9.42
CA VAL A 96 7.80 -11.83 8.44
C VAL A 96 7.01 -13.10 8.79
N HIS A 97 6.54 -13.24 10.03
CA HIS A 97 5.84 -14.43 10.52
C HIS A 97 4.32 -14.34 10.43
N GLU A 98 3.78 -13.13 10.28
CA GLU A 98 2.35 -12.88 10.24
C GLU A 98 1.92 -12.58 8.80
N ALA A 99 0.91 -13.31 8.32
CA ALA A 99 0.31 -13.03 7.01
C ALA A 99 -0.65 -11.83 7.13
N PRO A 100 -0.67 -10.92 6.15
CA PRO A 100 -1.63 -9.82 6.17
C PRO A 100 -3.05 -10.35 5.90
N GLU A 101 -3.97 -10.07 6.79
CA GLU A 101 -5.40 -10.26 6.53
C GLU A 101 -5.91 -9.11 5.64
N LEU A 102 -5.90 -9.34 4.32
CA LEU A 102 -6.33 -8.36 3.33
C LEU A 102 -7.43 -8.94 2.46
N GLU A 103 -8.65 -8.46 2.66
CA GLU A 103 -9.63 -8.43 1.58
C GLU A 103 -9.33 -7.16 0.76
N MET A 104 -8.72 -7.25 -0.41
CA MET A 104 -8.63 -6.09 -1.31
C MET A 104 -9.56 -6.28 -2.50
N GLU A 105 -10.04 -5.19 -3.07
CA GLU A 105 -10.78 -5.30 -4.32
C GLU A 105 -9.80 -5.79 -5.41
N PRO A 106 -10.12 -6.87 -6.14
CA PRO A 106 -9.34 -7.25 -7.29
C PRO A 106 -9.35 -6.11 -8.31
N LYS A 107 -8.27 -5.97 -9.09
CA LYS A 107 -8.25 -5.08 -10.25
C LYS A 107 -9.45 -5.46 -11.13
N ASN A 108 -10.50 -4.66 -11.13
CA ASN A 108 -11.41 -4.69 -12.25
C ASN A 108 -10.62 -4.14 -13.43
N ASP A 109 -10.33 -4.99 -14.41
CA ASP A 109 -9.96 -4.57 -15.76
C ASP A 109 -11.16 -3.86 -16.42
N PHE A 110 -11.52 -2.68 -15.91
CA PHE A 110 -12.44 -1.74 -16.58
C PHE A 110 -11.67 -0.95 -17.64
N PHE A 111 -11.09 -1.68 -18.60
CA PHE A 111 -10.95 -1.22 -19.98
C PHE A 111 -11.59 -2.26 -20.89
N LYS A 112 -12.92 -2.42 -20.74
CA LYS A 112 -13.79 -2.84 -21.83
C LYS A 112 -14.60 -1.63 -22.31
N THR A 113 -13.99 -0.83 -23.17
CA THR A 113 -14.61 -0.05 -24.26
C THR A 113 -13.45 0.61 -25.00
N ALA A 114 -13.31 0.52 -26.32
CA ALA A 114 -14.34 0.49 -27.35
C ALA A 114 -14.12 -0.62 -28.40
#